data_AF-A0A7S2BFB2-F1
#
_entry.id   AF-A0A7S2BFB2-F1
#
_cell.length_a   1.000
_cell.length_b   1.000
_cell.length_c   1.000
_cell.angle_alpha   90.00
_cell.angle_beta   90.00
_cell.angle_gamma   90.00
#
_symmetry.space_group_name_H-M   'P 1'
#
loop_
_entity.id
_entity.type
_entity.pdbx_description
1 polymer ?
#
loop_
_entity_poly.entity_id
_entity_poly.type
_entity_poly.pdbx_seq_one_letter_code
_entity_poly.pdbx_strand_id
1 'polypeptide(L)'
;PPLPGLSLWQGWLIRRRLSRLWAAVESIRLEDKQPKILAAWGKVASWLDSIHIIHSLPYREAVGKLWPPSNSSLRAIEHAHQSRRQLRAWANTPAARAVGLERRNFRPSEFLLQMSRYRFLLNPIGSNIQTAKTIEALLVLTVPITKRPGEIRLHDELLDMGFPLVLVDDWRDITVNRTAAWWSELSPRLHSFRRNCLTADGFWRMYTGELPRCE
;
A
#
# COMPACT_ATOMS: atom_id res chain seq x y z
N PRO A 1 9.09 23.48 19.41
CA PRO A 1 9.38 24.43 18.31
C PRO A 1 8.28 24.46 17.22
N PRO A 2 7.86 25.64 16.75
CA PRO A 2 7.07 25.76 15.51
C PRO A 2 7.86 25.18 14.33
N LEU A 3 7.16 24.66 13.32
CA LEU A 3 7.81 24.22 12.08
C LEU A 3 8.41 25.45 11.39
N PRO A 4 9.65 25.39 10.87
CA PRO A 4 10.27 26.50 10.17
C PRO A 4 9.35 27.05 9.07
N GLY A 5 9.13 28.37 9.06
CA GLY A 5 8.31 29.05 8.05
C GLY A 5 6.79 29.02 8.26
N LEU A 6 6.28 28.47 9.36
CA LEU A 6 4.85 28.53 9.70
C LEU A 6 4.56 29.51 10.83
N SER A 7 3.44 30.21 10.74
CA SER A 7 2.94 30.99 11.87
C SER A 7 2.55 30.06 13.04
N LEU A 8 2.57 30.59 14.27
CA LEU A 8 2.14 29.84 15.46
C LEU A 8 0.73 29.25 15.29
N TRP A 9 -0.18 29.99 14.66
CA TRP A 9 -1.55 29.54 14.39
C TRP A 9 -1.61 28.40 13.36
N GLN A 10 -0.84 28.47 12.27
CA GLN A 10 -0.74 27.39 11.29
C GLN A 10 -0.15 26.12 11.91
N GLY A 11 0.91 26.26 12.70
CA GLY A 11 1.52 25.14 13.43
C GLY A 11 0.54 24.48 14.40
N TRP A 12 -0.21 25.28 15.16
CA TRP A 12 -1.24 24.78 16.08
C TRP A 12 -2.37 24.03 15.35
N LEU A 13 -2.87 24.57 14.23
CA LEU A 13 -3.90 23.90 13.43
C LEU A 13 -3.45 22.56 12.88
N ILE A 14 -2.22 22.47 12.35
CA ILE A 14 -1.65 21.22 11.83
C ILE A 14 -1.55 20.19 12.95
N ARG A 15 -0.98 20.56 14.11
CA ARG A 15 -0.89 19.65 15.26
C ARG A 15 -2.25 19.15 15.70
N ARG A 16 -3.24 20.04 15.84
CA ARG A 16 -4.60 19.66 16.23
C ARG A 16 -5.24 18.70 15.24
N ARG A 17 -5.04 18.89 13.93
CA ARG A 17 -5.53 17.98 12.88
C ARG A 17 -4.84 16.61 12.96
N LEU A 18 -3.51 16.59 13.13
CA LEU A 18 -2.75 15.35 13.27
C LEU A 18 -3.12 14.59 14.53
N SER A 19 -3.31 15.26 15.67
CA SER A 19 -3.75 14.61 16.92
C SER A 19 -5.13 13.97 16.77
N ARG A 20 -6.07 14.63 16.09
CA ARG A 20 -7.40 14.05 15.80
C ARG A 20 -7.32 12.85 14.88
N LEU A 21 -6.49 12.93 13.84
CA LEU A 21 -6.26 11.80 12.94
C LEU A 21 -5.65 10.62 13.69
N TRP A 22 -4.64 10.87 14.53
CA TRP A 22 -4.01 9.83 15.33
C TRP A 22 -4.95 9.18 16.33
N ALA A 23 -5.74 9.96 17.06
CA ALA A 23 -6.77 9.42 17.95
C ALA A 23 -7.77 8.54 17.18
N ALA A 24 -8.17 8.95 15.97
CA ALA A 24 -9.05 8.15 15.11
C ALA A 24 -8.38 6.87 14.59
N VAL A 25 -7.07 6.88 14.34
CA VAL A 25 -6.30 5.70 13.93
C VAL A 25 -6.13 4.73 15.10
N GLU A 26 -5.84 5.24 16.30
CA GLU A 26 -5.69 4.45 17.51
C GLU A 26 -7.00 3.78 17.93
N SER A 27 -8.14 4.43 17.68
CA SER A 27 -9.47 3.87 17.99
C SER A 27 -9.93 2.77 17.03
N ILE A 28 -9.22 2.52 15.92
CA ILE A 28 -9.58 1.45 14.98
C ILE A 28 -9.44 0.09 15.67
N ARG A 29 -10.48 -0.73 15.57
CA ARG A 29 -10.52 -2.11 16.07
C ARG A 29 -10.67 -3.12 14.93
N LEU A 30 -10.25 -4.36 15.16
CA LEU A 30 -10.28 -5.41 14.14
C LEU A 30 -11.69 -5.96 13.91
N GLU A 31 -12.51 -6.00 14.96
CA GLU A 31 -13.90 -6.44 14.93
C GLU A 31 -14.79 -5.56 14.04
N ASP A 32 -14.43 -4.28 13.88
CA ASP A 32 -15.17 -3.31 13.05
C ASP A 32 -14.87 -3.46 11.55
N LYS A 33 -13.91 -4.31 11.19
CA LYS A 33 -13.42 -4.48 9.81
C LYS A 33 -14.40 -5.27 8.96
N GLN A 34 -14.85 -4.66 7.87
CA GLN A 34 -15.68 -5.31 6.87
C GLN A 34 -14.90 -6.42 6.15
N PRO A 35 -15.49 -7.62 5.94
CA PRO A 35 -14.89 -8.73 5.22
C PRO A 35 -14.86 -8.50 3.71
N LYS A 36 -14.22 -7.40 3.31
CA LYS A 36 -14.18 -6.87 1.96
C LYS A 36 -12.76 -6.44 1.62
N ILE A 37 -12.53 -6.31 0.31
CA ILE A 37 -11.27 -5.87 -0.25
C ILE A 37 -11.48 -4.50 -0.89
N LEU A 38 -10.63 -3.53 -0.58
CA LEU A 38 -10.65 -2.21 -1.21
C LEU A 38 -9.69 -2.17 -2.41
N ALA A 39 -10.19 -1.76 -3.58
CA ALA A 39 -9.39 -1.33 -4.72
C ALA A 39 -9.51 0.20 -4.90
N ALA A 40 -8.50 0.94 -4.44
CA ALA A 40 -8.48 2.40 -4.50
C ALA A 40 -7.73 2.92 -5.75
N TRP A 41 -8.48 3.25 -6.81
CA TRP A 41 -7.88 3.57 -8.13
C TRP A 41 -7.59 5.06 -8.34
N GLY A 42 -8.20 5.97 -7.57
CA GLY A 42 -8.15 7.43 -7.81
C GLY A 42 -6.90 8.16 -7.32
N LYS A 43 -5.91 7.43 -6.77
CA LYS A 43 -4.71 7.99 -6.10
C LYS A 43 -3.41 7.28 -6.49
N VAL A 44 -3.41 6.56 -7.60
CA VAL A 44 -2.17 6.04 -8.18
C VAL A 44 -1.62 7.04 -9.18
N ALA A 45 -0.30 6.98 -9.40
CA ALA A 45 0.41 7.64 -10.47
C ALA A 45 -0.18 7.26 -11.85
N SER A 46 -1.40 7.74 -12.15
CA SER A 46 -2.17 7.44 -13.36
C SER A 46 -1.46 7.95 -14.60
N TRP A 47 -0.53 8.91 -14.44
CA TRP A 47 0.42 9.30 -15.46
C TRP A 47 1.26 8.12 -15.97
N LEU A 48 1.59 7.13 -15.12
CA LEU A 48 2.27 5.88 -15.55
C LEU A 48 1.41 5.04 -16.49
N ASP A 49 0.09 5.21 -16.46
CA ASP A 49 -0.85 4.49 -17.31
C ASP A 49 -1.17 5.26 -18.61
N SER A 50 -0.54 6.42 -18.83
CA SER A 50 -0.68 7.18 -20.08
C SER A 50 -0.05 6.43 -21.24
N ILE A 51 -0.80 6.25 -22.32
CA ILE A 51 -0.31 5.64 -23.56
C ILE A 51 0.93 6.36 -24.11
N HIS A 52 1.02 7.68 -23.90
CA HIS A 52 2.16 8.49 -24.31
C HIS A 52 3.43 8.13 -23.52
N ILE A 53 3.30 7.86 -22.21
CA ILE A 53 4.43 7.43 -21.38
C ILE A 53 4.90 6.05 -21.85
N ILE A 54 3.97 5.11 -22.04
CA ILE A 54 4.28 3.74 -22.46
C ILE A 54 4.96 3.71 -23.84
N HIS A 55 4.42 4.43 -24.82
CA HIS A 55 4.96 4.46 -26.18
C HIS A 55 6.30 5.19 -26.27
N SER A 56 6.63 6.04 -25.29
CA SER A 56 7.93 6.72 -25.24
C SER A 56 9.01 5.95 -24.47
N LEU A 57 8.67 4.84 -23.80
CA LEU A 57 9.66 4.03 -23.06
C LEU A 57 10.79 3.50 -23.98
N PRO A 58 10.51 2.88 -25.14
CA PRO A 58 11.56 2.34 -26.01
C PRO A 58 12.48 3.44 -26.57
N TYR A 59 11.90 4.59 -26.91
CA TYR A 59 12.66 5.75 -27.38
C TYR A 59 13.57 6.29 -26.28
N ARG A 60 13.06 6.45 -25.05
CA ARG A 60 13.83 6.98 -23.90
C ARG A 60 14.96 6.05 -23.47
N GLU A 61 14.75 4.74 -23.59
CA GLU A 61 15.80 3.73 -23.41
C GLU A 61 16.90 3.87 -24.46
N ALA A 62 16.52 3.99 -25.74
CA ALA A 62 17.46 4.11 -26.85
C ALA A 62 18.29 5.41 -26.83
N VAL A 63 17.74 6.53 -26.35
CA VAL A 63 18.45 7.82 -26.34
C VAL A 63 19.16 8.14 -25.01
N GLY A 64 19.17 7.22 -24.05
CA GLY A 64 19.81 7.43 -22.74
C GLY A 64 19.19 8.56 -21.88
N LYS A 65 18.02 9.08 -22.27
CA LYS A 65 17.30 10.12 -21.52
C LYS A 65 16.44 9.47 -20.44
N LEU A 66 17.11 8.96 -19.40
CA LEU A 66 16.51 8.57 -18.14
C LEU A 66 16.19 9.84 -17.31
N TRP A 67 15.18 10.60 -17.74
CA TRP A 67 14.43 11.48 -16.83
C TRP A 67 13.02 10.91 -16.61
N PRO A 68 12.87 9.71 -16.00
CA PRO A 68 11.59 9.39 -15.39
C PRO A 68 11.37 10.39 -14.25
N PRO A 69 10.17 10.95 -14.08
CA PRO A 69 9.90 11.73 -12.88
C PRO A 69 9.96 10.74 -11.70
N SER A 70 10.95 10.91 -10.83
CA SER A 70 11.28 10.10 -9.64
C SER A 70 12.00 8.76 -9.89
N ASN A 71 13.21 8.64 -9.33
CA ASN A 71 13.92 7.50 -8.71
C ASN A 71 13.59 6.05 -9.16
N SER A 72 13.07 5.83 -10.36
CA SER A 72 12.50 4.56 -10.82
C SER A 72 13.11 4.18 -12.17
N SER A 73 13.53 2.93 -12.33
CA SER A 73 13.98 2.43 -13.64
C SER A 73 12.81 2.28 -14.61
N LEU A 74 13.08 2.28 -15.92
CA LEU A 74 12.06 2.03 -16.95
C LEU A 74 11.38 0.67 -16.74
N ARG A 75 12.17 -0.34 -16.36
CA ARG A 75 11.67 -1.68 -16.00
C ARG A 75 10.70 -1.66 -14.81
N ALA A 76 10.99 -0.87 -13.77
CA ALA A 76 10.09 -0.72 -12.63
C ALA A 76 8.78 -0.02 -13.02
N ILE A 77 8.84 0.98 -13.90
CA ILE A 77 7.67 1.66 -14.47
C ILE A 77 6.80 0.66 -15.26
N GLU A 78 7.42 -0.15 -16.11
CA GLU A 78 6.74 -1.18 -16.90
C GLU A 78 6.05 -2.20 -16.00
N HIS A 79 6.76 -2.77 -15.01
CA HIS A 79 6.16 -3.71 -14.05
C HIS A 79 4.97 -3.10 -13.31
N ALA A 80 5.11 -1.85 -12.84
CA ALA A 80 4.03 -1.13 -12.17
C ALA A 80 2.79 -0.99 -13.08
N HIS A 81 3.01 -0.65 -14.34
CA HIS A 81 1.95 -0.51 -15.33
C HIS A 81 1.26 -1.86 -15.61
N GLN A 82 2.03 -2.91 -15.90
CA GLN A 82 1.52 -4.25 -16.17
C GLN A 82 0.71 -4.78 -14.98
N SER A 83 1.23 -4.64 -13.75
CA SER A 83 0.53 -5.04 -12.54
C SER A 83 -0.82 -4.33 -12.38
N ARG A 84 -0.89 -3.02 -12.66
CA ARG A 84 -2.16 -2.26 -12.61
C ARG A 84 -3.12 -2.69 -13.71
N ARG A 85 -2.65 -2.92 -14.94
CA ARG A 85 -3.48 -3.41 -16.04
C ARG A 85 -4.10 -4.76 -15.71
N GLN A 86 -3.28 -5.71 -15.25
CA GLN A 86 -3.74 -7.03 -14.85
C GLN A 86 -4.74 -6.95 -13.69
N LEU A 87 -4.47 -6.09 -12.71
CA LEU A 87 -5.39 -5.88 -11.59
C LEU A 87 -6.74 -5.33 -12.07
N ARG A 88 -6.73 -4.33 -12.97
CA ARG A 88 -7.95 -3.76 -13.56
C ARG A 88 -8.74 -4.80 -14.33
N ALA A 89 -8.06 -5.65 -15.09
CA ALA A 89 -8.70 -6.74 -15.83
C ALA A 89 -9.39 -7.72 -14.87
N TRP A 90 -8.67 -8.21 -13.86
CA TRP A 90 -9.22 -9.15 -12.87
C TRP A 90 -10.36 -8.53 -12.04
N ALA A 91 -10.23 -7.26 -11.63
CA ALA A 91 -11.22 -6.57 -10.79
C ALA A 91 -12.62 -6.41 -11.44
N ASN A 92 -12.74 -6.64 -12.75
CA ASN A 92 -14.02 -6.61 -13.47
C ASN A 92 -14.71 -7.98 -13.55
N THR A 93 -14.06 -9.05 -13.09
CA THR A 93 -14.56 -10.42 -13.19
C THR A 93 -15.61 -10.76 -12.13
N PRO A 94 -16.44 -11.80 -12.35
CA PRO A 94 -17.31 -12.35 -11.29
C PRO A 94 -16.54 -12.83 -10.06
N ALA A 95 -15.36 -13.40 -10.25
CA ALA A 95 -14.50 -13.87 -9.15
C ALA A 95 -14.11 -12.72 -8.21
N ALA A 96 -13.74 -11.56 -8.75
CA ALA A 96 -13.45 -10.37 -7.96
C ALA A 96 -14.68 -9.89 -7.15
N ARG A 97 -15.89 -9.95 -7.72
CA ARG A 97 -17.12 -9.62 -6.99
C ARG A 97 -17.40 -10.62 -5.87
N ALA A 98 -17.16 -11.91 -6.11
CA ALA A 98 -17.39 -12.98 -5.13
C ALA A 98 -16.55 -12.83 -3.86
N VAL A 99 -15.33 -12.28 -3.97
CA VAL A 99 -14.47 -11.99 -2.81
C VAL A 99 -14.79 -10.66 -2.11
N GLY A 100 -15.88 -9.98 -2.50
CA GLY A 100 -16.28 -8.70 -1.91
C GLY A 100 -15.38 -7.53 -2.28
N LEU A 101 -14.81 -7.54 -3.50
CA LEU A 101 -14.01 -6.42 -3.98
C LEU A 101 -14.87 -5.17 -4.20
N GLU A 102 -14.53 -4.07 -3.53
CA GLU A 102 -15.08 -2.75 -3.78
C GLU A 102 -14.08 -1.84 -4.46
N ARG A 103 -14.48 -1.28 -5.59
CA ARG A 103 -13.71 -0.24 -6.29
C ARG A 103 -14.23 1.13 -5.88
N ARG A 104 -13.39 1.92 -5.22
CA ARG A 104 -13.77 3.25 -4.73
C ARG A 104 -12.68 4.28 -5.00
N ASN A 105 -13.11 5.53 -5.18
CA ASN A 105 -12.25 6.70 -5.22
C ASN A 105 -12.62 7.58 -4.03
N PHE A 106 -11.62 8.01 -3.27
CA PHE A 106 -11.81 8.84 -2.09
C PHE A 106 -11.02 10.14 -2.23
N ARG A 107 -11.46 11.20 -1.55
CA ARG A 107 -10.62 12.39 -1.40
C ARG A 107 -9.39 12.01 -0.57
N PRO A 108 -8.21 12.64 -0.79
CA PRO A 108 -7.01 12.31 -0.03
C PRO A 108 -7.21 12.41 1.48
N SER A 109 -7.98 13.38 1.95
CA SER A 109 -8.30 13.58 3.38
C SER A 109 -9.16 12.46 3.98
N GLU A 110 -9.89 11.72 3.16
CA GLU A 110 -10.80 10.65 3.59
C GLU A 110 -10.16 9.26 3.44
N PHE A 111 -9.16 9.15 2.57
CA PHE A 111 -8.60 7.88 2.11
C PHE A 111 -8.23 6.94 3.26
N LEU A 112 -7.47 7.44 4.24
CA LEU A 112 -6.96 6.65 5.35
C LEU A 112 -8.11 6.08 6.22
N LEU A 113 -9.09 6.92 6.56
CA LEU A 113 -10.25 6.52 7.38
C LEU A 113 -11.26 5.67 6.61
N GLN A 114 -11.36 5.81 5.29
CA GLN A 114 -12.19 4.91 4.50
C GLN A 114 -11.53 3.54 4.36
N MET A 115 -10.22 3.50 4.15
CA MET A 115 -9.44 2.27 4.08
C MET A 115 -9.47 1.47 5.38
N SER A 116 -9.53 2.15 6.55
CA SER A 116 -9.60 1.48 7.85
C SER A 116 -10.84 0.59 8.02
N ARG A 117 -11.87 0.75 7.20
CA ARG A 117 -13.11 -0.05 7.27
C ARG A 117 -12.97 -1.43 6.64
N TYR A 118 -11.92 -1.66 5.85
CA TYR A 118 -11.73 -2.90 5.08
C TYR A 118 -10.69 -3.80 5.73
N ARG A 119 -10.87 -5.11 5.62
CA ARG A 119 -9.85 -6.10 6.00
C ARG A 119 -8.63 -6.04 5.07
N PHE A 120 -8.86 -5.85 3.78
CA PHE A 120 -7.79 -5.89 2.77
C PHE A 120 -7.75 -4.64 1.88
N LEU A 121 -6.55 -4.30 1.42
CA LEU A 121 -6.30 -3.31 0.36
C LEU A 121 -5.59 -3.99 -0.81
N LEU A 122 -6.10 -3.87 -2.03
CA LEU A 122 -5.31 -4.20 -3.22
C LEU A 122 -4.25 -3.15 -3.45
N ASN A 123 -3.00 -3.58 -3.37
CA ASN A 123 -1.82 -2.75 -3.46
C ASN A 123 -0.95 -3.22 -4.64
N PRO A 124 -1.33 -2.89 -5.89
CA PRO A 124 -0.49 -3.20 -7.05
C PRO A 124 0.85 -2.48 -6.90
N ILE A 125 1.91 -3.11 -7.40
CA ILE A 125 3.27 -2.59 -7.26
C ILE A 125 3.41 -1.16 -7.82
N GLY A 126 4.20 -0.37 -7.10
CA GLY A 126 4.63 0.96 -7.53
C GLY A 126 5.76 0.87 -8.54
N SER A 127 6.20 2.04 -9.03
CA SER A 127 7.49 2.14 -9.73
C SER A 127 8.68 2.12 -8.75
N ASN A 128 8.39 2.00 -7.45
CA ASN A 128 9.37 1.87 -6.37
C ASN A 128 9.02 0.65 -5.51
N ILE A 129 10.01 0.16 -4.75
CA ILE A 129 10.00 -1.10 -3.99
C ILE A 129 8.91 -1.09 -2.92
N GLN A 130 8.81 0.01 -2.17
CA GLN A 130 7.76 0.20 -1.17
C GLN A 130 6.80 1.29 -1.66
N THR A 131 5.51 0.97 -1.67
CA THR A 131 4.46 1.98 -1.85
C THR A 131 4.06 2.49 -0.48
N ALA A 132 3.87 3.81 -0.35
CA ALA A 132 3.34 4.40 0.88
C ALA A 132 2.04 3.70 1.35
N LYS A 133 1.27 3.16 0.39
CA LYS A 133 0.04 2.40 0.64
C LYS A 133 0.23 1.16 1.51
N THR A 134 1.36 0.45 1.42
CA THR A 134 1.63 -0.70 2.30
C THR A 134 1.63 -0.25 3.76
N ILE A 135 2.41 0.80 4.07
CA ILE A 135 2.53 1.33 5.42
C ILE A 135 1.21 1.97 5.87
N GLU A 136 0.57 2.77 5.02
CA GLU A 136 -0.72 3.40 5.32
C GLU A 136 -1.79 2.36 5.66
N ALA A 137 -1.86 1.24 4.91
CA ALA A 137 -2.80 0.16 5.16
C ALA A 137 -2.54 -0.50 6.52
N LEU A 138 -1.28 -0.86 6.80
CA LEU A 138 -0.89 -1.49 8.06
C LEU A 138 -1.12 -0.57 9.26
N LEU A 139 -0.90 0.74 9.10
CA LEU A 139 -1.16 1.73 10.12
C LEU A 139 -2.64 1.76 10.55
N VAL A 140 -3.55 1.53 9.61
CA VAL A 140 -4.98 1.43 9.89
C VAL A 140 -5.46 0.00 10.06
N LEU A 141 -4.58 -0.98 10.29
CA LEU A 141 -4.92 -2.39 10.52
C LEU A 141 -5.62 -3.05 9.32
N THR A 142 -5.27 -2.63 8.10
CA THR A 142 -5.75 -3.23 6.85
C THR A 142 -4.59 -3.99 6.21
N VAL A 143 -4.81 -5.26 5.85
CA VAL A 143 -3.78 -6.11 5.25
C VAL A 143 -3.62 -5.76 3.77
N PRO A 144 -2.43 -5.31 3.31
CA PRO A 144 -2.19 -5.09 1.89
C PRO A 144 -2.02 -6.43 1.16
N ILE A 145 -2.65 -6.56 0.00
CA ILE A 145 -2.46 -7.66 -0.95
C ILE A 145 -1.69 -7.11 -2.14
N THR A 146 -0.48 -7.62 -2.34
CA THR A 146 0.43 -7.16 -3.40
C THR A 146 0.77 -8.32 -4.33
N LYS A 147 0.83 -8.03 -5.63
CA LYS A 147 1.31 -8.99 -6.61
C LYS A 147 2.83 -9.06 -6.56
N ARG A 148 3.38 -10.27 -6.47
CA ARG A 148 4.81 -10.53 -6.53
C ARG A 148 5.38 -10.01 -7.85
N PRO A 149 6.38 -9.12 -7.83
CA PRO A 149 6.95 -8.58 -9.06
C PRO A 149 7.92 -9.57 -9.69
N GLY A 150 7.41 -10.60 -10.37
CA GLY A 150 8.20 -11.52 -11.21
C GLY A 150 9.56 -11.92 -10.62
N GLU A 151 10.65 -11.50 -11.28
CA GLU A 151 12.04 -11.77 -10.89
C GLU A 151 12.51 -11.03 -9.62
N ILE A 152 11.85 -9.94 -9.25
CA ILE A 152 12.24 -9.09 -8.12
C ILE A 152 11.56 -9.61 -6.84
N ARG A 153 12.34 -10.24 -5.97
CA ARG A 153 11.86 -10.85 -4.71
C ARG A 153 11.83 -9.89 -3.52
N LEU A 154 11.94 -8.58 -3.75
CA LEU A 154 12.02 -7.59 -2.65
C LEU A 154 10.82 -7.55 -1.70
N HIS A 155 9.65 -8.00 -2.15
CA HIS A 155 8.50 -8.09 -1.25
C HIS A 155 8.56 -9.31 -0.33
N ASP A 156 9.35 -10.33 -0.68
CA ASP A 156 9.62 -11.48 0.20
C ASP A 156 10.43 -11.06 1.41
N GLU A 157 11.41 -10.19 1.21
CA GLU A 157 12.16 -9.58 2.32
C GLU A 157 11.23 -8.89 3.33
N LEU A 158 10.12 -8.28 2.86
CA LEU A 158 9.12 -7.71 3.77
C LEU A 158 8.39 -8.78 4.58
N LEU A 159 8.05 -9.93 3.96
CA LEU A 159 7.47 -11.07 4.68
C LEU A 159 8.46 -11.64 5.70
N ASP A 160 9.73 -11.79 5.31
CA ASP A 160 10.80 -12.31 6.17
C ASP A 160 11.06 -11.37 7.37
N MET A 161 10.97 -10.05 7.14
CA MET A 161 10.97 -9.04 8.19
C MET A 161 9.67 -9.01 9.04
N GLY A 162 8.71 -9.89 8.79
CA GLY A 162 7.49 -10.05 9.60
C GLY A 162 6.35 -9.08 9.25
N PHE A 163 6.36 -8.45 8.06
CA PHE A 163 5.26 -7.58 7.66
C PHE A 163 3.98 -8.40 7.43
N PRO A 164 2.84 -8.01 8.03
CA PRO A 164 1.57 -8.68 7.82
C PRO A 164 0.93 -8.26 6.50
N LEU A 165 1.47 -8.78 5.39
CA LEU A 165 1.01 -8.55 4.03
C LEU A 165 0.79 -9.87 3.30
N VAL A 166 0.01 -9.83 2.22
CA VAL A 166 -0.21 -10.99 1.35
C VAL A 166 0.51 -10.77 0.03
N LEU A 167 1.32 -11.74 -0.38
CA LEU A 167 1.87 -11.82 -1.73
C LEU A 167 1.11 -12.84 -2.56
N VAL A 168 0.70 -12.43 -3.75
CA VAL A 168 0.07 -13.29 -4.75
C VAL A 168 0.91 -13.31 -6.02
N ASP A 169 0.99 -14.46 -6.69
CA ASP A 169 1.66 -14.54 -7.98
C ASP A 169 0.71 -14.08 -9.10
N ASP A 170 -0.59 -14.33 -8.91
CA ASP A 170 -1.64 -13.88 -9.81
C ASP A 170 -2.83 -13.28 -9.04
N TRP A 171 -3.49 -12.28 -9.60
CA TRP A 171 -4.69 -11.71 -8.96
C TRP A 171 -5.83 -12.73 -8.81
N ARG A 172 -5.85 -13.77 -9.65
CA ARG A 172 -6.78 -14.91 -9.56
C ARG A 172 -6.58 -15.76 -8.31
N ASP A 173 -5.44 -15.65 -7.64
CA ASP A 173 -5.19 -16.30 -6.35
C ASP A 173 -6.10 -15.78 -5.22
N ILE A 174 -6.67 -14.59 -5.41
CA ILE A 174 -7.57 -13.98 -4.45
C ILE A 174 -8.94 -14.68 -4.58
N THR A 175 -9.18 -15.61 -3.67
CA THR A 175 -10.41 -16.41 -3.56
C THR A 175 -11.05 -16.23 -2.19
N VAL A 176 -12.33 -16.56 -2.05
CA VAL A 176 -13.07 -16.44 -0.77
C VAL A 176 -12.38 -17.23 0.35
N ASN A 177 -11.95 -18.46 0.04
CA ASN A 177 -11.31 -19.32 1.02
C ASN A 177 -9.94 -18.77 1.44
N ARG A 178 -9.13 -18.30 0.48
CA ARG A 178 -7.80 -17.74 0.78
C ARG A 178 -7.91 -16.43 1.55
N THR A 179 -8.85 -15.54 1.22
CA THR A 179 -9.02 -14.27 1.96
C THR A 179 -9.49 -14.49 3.39
N ALA A 180 -10.34 -15.49 3.63
CA ALA A 180 -10.72 -15.89 4.99
C ALA A 180 -9.50 -16.43 5.77
N ALA A 181 -8.72 -17.33 5.16
CA ALA A 181 -7.52 -17.89 5.77
C ALA A 181 -6.48 -16.81 6.09
N TRP A 182 -6.13 -15.95 5.12
CA TRP A 182 -5.19 -14.85 5.32
C TRP A 182 -5.61 -13.90 6.43
N TRP A 183 -6.90 -13.59 6.55
CA TRP A 183 -7.38 -12.72 7.63
C TRP A 183 -7.22 -13.40 9.00
N SER A 184 -7.59 -14.68 9.08
CA SER A 184 -7.46 -15.47 10.32
C SER A 184 -6.00 -15.53 10.78
N GLU A 185 -5.07 -15.69 9.85
CA GLU A 185 -3.64 -15.78 10.11
C GLU A 185 -3.01 -14.43 10.49
N LEU A 186 -3.27 -13.39 9.70
CA LEU A 186 -2.53 -12.12 9.79
C LEU A 186 -3.14 -11.13 10.77
N SER A 187 -4.47 -11.12 10.94
CA SER A 187 -5.13 -10.10 11.75
C SER A 187 -4.71 -10.04 13.23
N PRO A 188 -4.43 -11.18 13.92
CA PRO A 188 -4.02 -11.14 15.33
C PRO A 188 -2.75 -10.32 15.58
N ARG A 189 -1.88 -10.19 14.57
CA ARG A 189 -0.58 -9.52 14.68
C ARG A 189 -0.61 -8.04 14.32
N LEU A 190 -1.67 -7.55 13.67
CA LEU A 190 -1.72 -6.17 13.14
C LEU A 190 -1.54 -5.10 14.22
N HIS A 191 -2.16 -5.28 15.39
CA HIS A 191 -2.03 -4.33 16.50
C HIS A 191 -0.60 -4.28 17.05
N SER A 192 0.03 -5.46 17.24
CA SER A 192 1.41 -5.57 17.69
C SER A 192 2.35 -4.90 16.68
N PHE A 193 2.23 -5.27 15.41
CA PHE A 193 3.04 -4.72 14.32
C PHE A 193 2.95 -3.18 14.27
N ARG A 194 1.74 -2.62 14.36
CA ARG A 194 1.53 -1.17 14.38
C ARG A 194 2.22 -0.50 15.56
N ARG A 195 2.08 -1.05 16.77
CA ARG A 195 2.62 -0.46 18.00
C ARG A 195 4.14 -0.55 18.08
N ASN A 196 4.70 -1.63 17.57
CA ASN A 196 6.11 -1.96 17.79
C ASN A 196 6.99 -1.56 16.60
N CYS A 197 6.48 -1.61 15.37
CA CYS A 197 7.30 -1.47 14.17
C CYS A 197 6.90 -0.31 13.27
N LEU A 198 5.65 0.15 13.32
CA LEU A 198 5.22 1.39 12.66
C LEU A 198 5.43 2.62 13.54
N THR A 199 6.58 2.66 14.22
CA THR A 199 7.07 3.79 15.00
C THR A 199 8.41 4.24 14.44
N ALA A 200 8.86 5.45 14.79
CA ALA A 200 10.18 5.92 14.35
C ALA A 200 11.30 4.99 14.86
N ASP A 201 11.19 4.53 16.11
CA ASP A 201 12.13 3.60 16.72
C ASP A 201 12.10 2.22 16.07
N GLY A 202 10.91 1.64 15.91
CA GLY A 202 10.74 0.34 15.28
C GLY A 202 11.25 0.33 13.83
N PHE A 203 10.97 1.39 13.07
CA PHE A 203 11.50 1.53 11.72
C PHE A 203 13.02 1.67 11.70
N TRP A 204 13.60 2.45 12.62
CA TRP A 204 15.04 2.60 12.74
C TRP A 204 15.73 1.28 13.06
N ARG A 205 15.19 0.51 14.02
CA ARG A 205 15.73 -0.79 14.42
C ARG A 205 15.63 -1.84 13.31
N MET A 206 14.57 -1.82 12.49
CA MET A 206 14.50 -2.65 11.28
C MET A 206 15.59 -2.25 10.29
N TYR A 207 15.81 -0.95 10.08
CA TYR A 207 16.81 -0.44 9.15
C TYR A 207 18.25 -0.75 9.59
N THR A 208 18.56 -0.70 10.89
CA THR A 208 19.89 -1.02 11.43
C THR A 208 20.12 -2.51 11.64
N GLY A 209 19.11 -3.36 11.44
CA GLY A 209 19.19 -4.81 11.66
C GLY A 209 19.10 -5.23 13.13
N GLU A 210 18.85 -4.30 14.05
CA GLU A 210 18.61 -4.59 15.47
C GLU A 210 17.27 -5.31 15.71
N LEU A 211 16.34 -5.18 14.77
CA LEU A 211 15.07 -5.90 14.75
C LEU A 211 14.97 -6.66 13.42
N PRO A 212 15.50 -7.90 13.33
CA PRO A 212 15.51 -8.66 12.08
C PRO A 212 14.11 -9.12 11.66
N ARG A 213 13.18 -9.24 12.61
CA ARG A 213 11.79 -9.61 12.37
C ARG A 213 10.86 -8.85 13.31
N CYS A 214 9.83 -8.25 12.74
CA CYS A 214 8.81 -7.53 13.48
C CYS A 214 7.68 -8.50 13.92
N GLU A 215 7.92 -9.24 15.00
CA GLU A 215 6.94 -10.12 15.68
C GLU A 215 7.10 -10.08 17.20
#